data_AF-A0A9D9AM05-F1
#
_entry.id   AF-A0A9D9AM05-F1
#
_cell.length_a   1.000
_cell.length_b   1.000
_cell.length_c   1.000
_cell.angle_alpha   90.00
_cell.angle_beta   90.00
_cell.angle_gamma   90.00
#
_symmetry.space_group_name_H-M   'P 1'
#
loop_
_entity.id
_entity.type
_entity.pdbx_description
1 polymer ?
#
loop_
_entity_poly.entity_id
_entity_poly.type
_entity_poly.pdbx_seq_one_letter_code
_entity_poly.pdbx_strand_id
1 'polypeptide(L)'
;MQLTRHIAPATPLLETGVREQIFLLRNDGVEGVIWNRDIPSQVTHALRQWNIEHAQPVRFCSKPSDVESHVRNILDDWRGLTTNARNWLVSDISDLAFTMAELLEASRLLVRVEPVRDDACRRFHKDVVKARLICTYKGPGTEYAFVRHDREQPTHSNRIATGMPVILRGKVWSQSSDHVLLHRSPPVEGDGITRFLVVMNEAHDTLPNGMIKL
;
A
#
# COMPACT_ATOMS: atom_id res chain seq x y z
N MET A 1 -20.52 -30.09 -15.07
CA MET A 1 -19.36 -29.19 -14.89
C MET A 1 -19.75 -27.84 -15.46
N GLN A 2 -20.33 -26.96 -14.64
CA GLN A 2 -20.81 -25.65 -15.08
C GLN A 2 -19.60 -24.72 -15.17
N LEU A 3 -19.25 -24.30 -16.39
CA LEU A 3 -18.30 -23.23 -16.62
C LEU A 3 -18.95 -21.94 -16.12
N THR A 4 -18.65 -21.55 -14.88
CA THR A 4 -18.94 -20.22 -14.39
C THR A 4 -18.15 -19.26 -15.25
N ARG A 5 -18.81 -18.61 -16.21
CA ARG A 5 -18.23 -17.46 -16.91
C ARG A 5 -18.01 -16.39 -15.83
N HIS A 6 -16.78 -16.25 -15.38
CA HIS A 6 -16.37 -15.12 -14.56
C HIS A 6 -16.56 -13.88 -15.41
N ILE A 7 -17.64 -13.13 -15.14
CA ILE A 7 -17.83 -11.81 -15.69
C ILE A 7 -16.71 -10.97 -15.08
N ALA A 8 -15.72 -10.58 -15.89
CA ALA A 8 -14.69 -9.66 -15.48
C ALA A 8 -15.37 -8.41 -14.89
N PRO A 9 -14.92 -7.90 -13.73
CA PRO A 9 -15.55 -6.74 -13.13
C PRO A 9 -15.51 -5.55 -14.08
N ALA A 10 -16.55 -4.72 -14.02
CA ALA A 10 -16.71 -3.55 -14.91
C ALA A 10 -15.55 -2.54 -14.80
N THR A 11 -14.80 -2.57 -13.69
CA THR A 11 -13.62 -1.73 -13.46
C THR A 11 -12.46 -2.59 -12.93
N PRO A 12 -11.24 -2.46 -13.49
CA PRO A 12 -10.07 -3.21 -13.02
C PRO A 12 -9.56 -2.79 -11.63
N LEU A 13 -10.11 -1.74 -11.04
CA LEU A 13 -9.90 -1.35 -9.64
C LEU A 13 -11.22 -1.46 -8.91
N LEU A 14 -11.27 -2.30 -7.88
CA LEU A 14 -12.45 -2.44 -7.04
C LEU A 14 -12.33 -1.51 -5.84
N GLU A 15 -13.42 -0.84 -5.49
CA GLU A 15 -13.55 -0.11 -4.24
C GLU A 15 -14.51 -0.87 -3.33
N THR A 16 -14.14 -1.10 -2.08
CA THR A 16 -14.96 -1.87 -1.15
C THR A 16 -14.88 -1.36 0.27
N GLY A 17 -15.99 -1.42 1.01
CA GLY A 17 -16.05 -1.23 2.46
C GLY A 17 -15.80 -2.51 3.28
N VAL A 18 -15.73 -3.66 2.61
CA VAL A 18 -15.78 -4.99 3.22
C VAL A 18 -14.40 -5.64 3.09
N ARG A 19 -13.78 -5.98 4.22
CA ARG A 19 -12.41 -6.53 4.26
C ARG A 19 -12.27 -7.81 3.44
N GLU A 20 -13.26 -8.69 3.49
CA GLU A 20 -13.26 -9.97 2.77
C GLU A 20 -13.26 -9.77 1.24
N GLN A 21 -13.74 -8.63 0.75
CA GLN A 21 -13.72 -8.32 -0.68
C GLN A 21 -12.32 -7.92 -1.18
N ILE A 22 -11.35 -7.68 -0.30
CA ILE A 22 -9.95 -7.50 -0.69
C ILE A 22 -9.42 -8.72 -1.44
N PHE A 23 -9.85 -9.93 -1.08
CA PHE A 23 -9.44 -11.17 -1.73
C PHE A 23 -9.97 -11.32 -3.15
N LEU A 24 -10.92 -10.47 -3.59
CA LEU A 24 -11.32 -10.38 -4.99
C LEU A 24 -10.16 -9.92 -5.89
N LEU A 25 -9.06 -9.41 -5.34
CA LEU A 25 -7.80 -9.23 -6.06
C LEU A 25 -7.29 -10.54 -6.70
N ARG A 26 -7.77 -11.71 -6.28
CA ARG A 26 -7.45 -13.01 -6.91
C ARG A 26 -8.23 -13.27 -8.21
N ASN A 27 -9.33 -12.56 -8.45
CA ASN A 27 -10.18 -12.77 -9.61
C ASN A 27 -9.58 -12.17 -10.88
N ASP A 28 -9.88 -12.77 -12.02
CA ASP A 28 -9.44 -12.24 -13.32
C ASP A 28 -10.01 -10.83 -13.57
N GLY A 29 -9.21 -10.00 -14.23
CA GLY A 29 -9.55 -8.61 -14.53
C GLY A 29 -9.43 -7.62 -13.36
N VAL A 30 -9.20 -8.05 -12.12
CA VAL A 30 -8.97 -7.16 -10.98
C VAL A 30 -7.47 -6.83 -10.86
N GLU A 31 -7.07 -5.62 -11.22
CA GLU A 31 -5.70 -5.12 -11.12
C GLU A 31 -5.38 -4.47 -9.76
N GLY A 32 -6.40 -4.05 -9.02
CA GLY A 32 -6.23 -3.51 -7.68
C GLY A 32 -7.52 -3.49 -6.86
N VAL A 33 -7.38 -3.30 -5.55
CA VAL A 33 -8.50 -3.07 -4.63
C VAL A 33 -8.17 -1.90 -3.71
N ILE A 34 -9.07 -0.91 -3.60
CA ILE A 34 -9.06 0.13 -2.56
C ILE A 34 -10.03 -0.30 -1.46
N TRP A 35 -9.54 -0.31 -0.22
CA TRP A 35 -10.36 -0.55 0.95
C TRP A 35 -10.82 0.78 1.56
N ASN A 36 -12.08 1.11 1.33
CA ASN A 36 -12.76 2.24 1.92
C ASN A 36 -13.14 1.91 3.37
N ARG A 37 -12.72 2.73 4.32
CA ARG A 37 -12.91 2.46 5.75
C ARG A 37 -12.95 3.74 6.55
N ASP A 38 -13.62 3.70 7.69
CA ASP A 38 -13.68 4.83 8.60
C ASP A 38 -12.45 4.86 9.51
N ILE A 39 -11.83 6.04 9.60
CA ILE A 39 -10.79 6.33 10.59
C ILE A 39 -11.40 7.26 11.63
N PRO A 40 -11.30 6.94 12.93
CA PRO A 40 -11.85 7.81 13.97
C PRO A 40 -11.31 9.24 13.84
N SER A 41 -12.19 10.24 13.97
CA SER A 41 -11.86 11.65 13.71
C SER A 41 -10.68 12.15 14.57
N GLN A 42 -10.59 11.70 15.82
CA GLN A 42 -9.48 12.00 16.72
C GLN A 42 -8.14 11.45 16.21
N VAL A 43 -8.15 10.29 15.54
CA VAL A 43 -6.95 9.69 14.95
C VAL A 43 -6.55 10.46 13.70
N THR A 44 -7.50 10.74 12.81
CA THR A 44 -7.28 11.55 11.60
C THR A 44 -6.72 12.93 11.95
N HIS A 45 -7.24 13.57 13.00
CA HIS A 45 -6.75 14.86 13.50
C HIS A 45 -5.31 14.73 14.02
N ALA A 46 -5.03 13.74 14.87
CA ALA A 46 -3.68 13.52 15.41
C ALA A 46 -2.65 13.25 14.30
N LEU A 47 -2.97 12.38 13.33
CA LEU A 47 -2.10 12.09 12.17
C LEU A 47 -1.83 13.34 11.33
N ARG A 48 -2.85 14.19 11.12
CA ARG A 48 -2.69 15.45 10.39
C ARG A 48 -1.73 16.41 11.09
N GLN A 49 -1.80 16.51 12.42
CA GLN A 49 -0.96 17.39 13.23
C GLN A 49 0.42 16.80 13.58
N TRP A 50 0.60 15.49 13.35
CA TRP A 50 1.83 14.81 13.73
C TRP A 50 3.04 15.39 12.99
N ASN A 51 3.99 15.97 13.75
CA ASN A 51 5.28 16.39 13.22
C ASN A 51 6.23 15.19 13.18
N ILE A 52 6.56 14.78 11.96
CA ILE A 52 7.43 13.64 11.65
C ILE A 52 8.69 14.07 10.91
N GLU A 53 9.06 15.35 10.95
CA GLU A 53 10.19 15.87 10.18
C GLU A 53 11.52 15.21 10.54
N HIS A 54 11.71 14.76 11.79
CA HIS A 54 12.92 14.07 12.22
C HIS A 54 12.91 12.55 11.95
N ALA A 55 11.75 11.97 11.65
CA ALA A 55 11.60 10.53 11.47
C ALA A 55 12.37 10.05 10.24
N GLN A 56 13.05 8.90 10.36
CA GLN A 56 13.77 8.26 9.26
C GLN A 56 12.95 7.09 8.70
N PRO A 57 12.97 6.82 7.38
CA PRO A 57 12.30 5.67 6.81
C PRO A 57 12.87 4.37 7.38
N VAL A 58 11.99 3.44 7.76
CA VAL A 58 12.38 2.12 8.30
C VAL A 58 11.83 1.03 7.40
N ARG A 59 12.67 0.04 7.10
CA ARG A 59 12.32 -1.14 6.31
C ARG A 59 12.75 -2.40 7.05
N PHE A 60 11.85 -3.38 7.13
CA PHE A 60 12.14 -4.64 7.81
C PHE A 60 11.41 -5.83 7.14
N CYS A 61 11.93 -7.03 7.36
CA CYS A 61 11.33 -8.29 6.91
C CYS A 61 10.88 -9.09 8.13
N SER A 62 9.59 -9.37 8.24
CA SER A 62 9.00 -9.96 9.45
C SER A 62 7.88 -10.94 9.14
N LYS A 63 7.60 -11.86 10.07
CA LYS A 63 6.31 -12.56 10.08
C LYS A 63 5.19 -11.55 10.36
N PRO A 64 3.96 -11.79 9.88
CA PRO A 64 2.82 -10.91 10.16
C PRO A 64 2.58 -10.71 11.68
N SER A 65 2.76 -11.78 12.47
CA SER A 65 2.61 -11.77 13.93
C SER A 65 3.54 -10.80 14.66
N ASP A 66 4.69 -10.49 14.08
CA ASP A 66 5.71 -9.68 14.77
C ASP A 66 5.68 -8.21 14.28
N VAL A 67 4.88 -7.90 13.25
CA VAL A 67 4.75 -6.53 12.69
C VAL A 67 4.26 -5.54 13.75
N GLU A 68 3.32 -5.93 14.60
CA GLU A 68 2.79 -5.06 15.64
C GLU A 68 3.90 -4.51 16.55
N SER A 69 4.77 -5.40 17.05
CA SER A 69 5.88 -5.04 17.94
C SER A 69 6.90 -4.15 17.24
N HIS A 70 7.25 -4.45 15.99
CA HIS A 70 8.17 -3.62 15.21
C HIS A 70 7.61 -2.21 14.99
N VAL A 71 6.35 -2.10 14.56
CA VAL A 71 5.70 -0.81 14.28
C VAL A 71 5.55 -0.01 15.57
N ARG A 72 5.18 -0.66 16.68
CA ARG A 72 5.09 -0.01 18.00
C ARG A 72 6.41 0.64 18.40
N ASN A 73 7.52 -0.09 18.30
CA ASN A 73 8.85 0.44 18.63
C ASN A 73 9.21 1.63 17.75
N ILE A 74 8.97 1.54 16.44
CA ILE A 74 9.23 2.65 15.50
C ILE A 74 8.43 3.90 15.88
N LEU A 75 7.13 3.74 16.15
CA LEU A 75 6.25 4.87 16.48
C LEU A 75 6.54 5.45 17.87
N ASP A 76 7.00 4.63 18.82
CA ASP A 76 7.48 5.09 20.12
C ASP A 76 8.76 5.89 19.99
N ASP A 77 9.67 5.53 19.09
CA ASP A 77 10.90 6.30 18.83
C ASP A 77 10.61 7.66 18.17
N TRP A 78 9.63 7.71 17.24
CA TRP A 78 9.31 8.95 16.52
C TRP A 78 8.53 9.96 17.36
N ARG A 79 7.83 9.52 18.42
CA ARG A 79 7.07 10.36 19.37
C ARG A 79 6.01 11.25 18.67
N GLY A 80 5.33 12.13 19.42
CA GLY A 80 4.42 13.16 18.86
C GLY A 80 2.98 12.72 18.57
N LEU A 81 2.67 11.42 18.56
CA LEU A 81 1.28 10.93 18.53
C LEU A 81 0.71 10.81 19.94
N THR A 82 -0.60 11.02 20.07
CA THR A 82 -1.33 10.63 21.28
C THR A 82 -1.33 9.11 21.43
N THR A 83 -1.44 8.60 22.66
CA THR A 83 -1.51 7.16 22.93
C THR A 83 -2.61 6.48 22.12
N ASN A 84 -3.79 7.11 22.01
CA ASN A 84 -4.93 6.56 21.26
C ASN A 84 -4.63 6.48 19.76
N ALA A 85 -4.07 7.54 19.16
CA ALA A 85 -3.74 7.55 17.73
C ALA A 85 -2.62 6.56 17.40
N ARG A 86 -1.59 6.47 18.25
CA ARG A 86 -0.52 5.49 18.11
C ARG A 86 -1.05 4.06 18.19
N ASN A 87 -1.85 3.73 19.21
CA ASN A 87 -2.40 2.39 19.38
C ASN A 87 -3.30 1.98 18.21
N TRP A 88 -4.14 2.91 17.74
CA TRP A 88 -4.95 2.68 16.55
C TRP A 88 -4.07 2.40 15.32
N LEU A 89 -3.05 3.23 15.08
CA LEU A 89 -2.16 3.08 13.94
C LEU A 89 -1.37 1.77 13.97
N VAL A 90 -0.86 1.37 15.14
CA VAL A 90 -0.17 0.08 15.32
C VAL A 90 -1.11 -1.08 14.99
N SER A 91 -2.32 -1.07 15.54
CA SER A 91 -3.32 -2.13 15.29
C SER A 91 -3.69 -2.19 13.81
N ASP A 92 -3.93 -1.04 13.21
CA ASP A 92 -4.33 -0.92 11.81
C ASP A 92 -3.25 -1.47 10.87
N ILE A 93 -1.98 -1.10 11.09
CA ILE A 93 -0.85 -1.61 10.30
C ILE A 93 -0.69 -3.13 10.50
N SER A 94 -0.89 -3.63 11.72
CA SER A 94 -0.86 -5.08 12.00
C SER A 94 -1.95 -5.82 11.23
N ASP A 95 -3.19 -5.32 11.24
CA ASP A 95 -4.31 -5.90 10.50
C ASP A 95 -4.09 -5.91 8.99
N LEU A 96 -3.50 -4.85 8.45
CA LEU A 96 -3.09 -4.79 7.04
C LEU A 96 -2.00 -5.82 6.72
N ALA A 97 -1.05 -6.03 7.62
CA ALA A 97 -0.03 -7.06 7.46
C ALA A 97 -0.64 -8.46 7.43
N PHE A 98 -1.53 -8.79 8.37
CA PHE A 98 -2.25 -10.08 8.33
C PHE A 98 -3.04 -10.27 7.05
N THR A 99 -3.79 -9.24 6.62
CA THR A 99 -4.58 -9.27 5.38
C THR A 99 -3.68 -9.50 4.16
N MET A 100 -2.55 -8.80 4.08
CA MET A 100 -1.61 -8.93 2.97
C MET A 100 -0.96 -10.31 2.92
N ALA A 101 -0.57 -10.84 4.08
CA ALA A 101 0.04 -12.17 4.18
C ALA A 101 -0.94 -13.27 3.80
N GLU A 102 -2.19 -13.19 4.27
CA GLU A 102 -3.25 -14.12 3.88
C GLU A 102 -3.53 -14.05 2.38
N LEU A 103 -3.63 -12.84 1.83
CA LEU A 103 -3.89 -12.62 0.41
C LEU A 103 -2.81 -13.24 -0.48
N LEU A 104 -1.54 -13.06 -0.12
CA LEU A 104 -0.41 -13.55 -0.90
C LEU A 104 0.01 -14.98 -0.56
N GLU A 105 -0.52 -15.56 0.51
CA GLU A 105 -0.07 -16.82 1.13
C GLU A 105 1.41 -16.73 1.56
N ALA A 106 1.81 -15.55 2.05
CA ALA A 106 3.19 -15.22 2.40
C ALA A 106 3.48 -15.49 3.88
N SER A 107 4.57 -16.21 4.16
CA SER A 107 5.05 -16.45 5.54
C SER A 107 5.72 -15.23 6.16
N ARG A 108 6.27 -14.34 5.31
CA ARG A 108 6.95 -13.11 5.70
C ARG A 108 6.59 -11.96 4.78
N LEU A 109 6.57 -10.76 5.34
CA LEU A 109 6.35 -9.53 4.61
C LEU A 109 7.58 -8.64 4.70
N LEU A 110 7.86 -7.96 3.61
CA LEU A 110 8.69 -6.78 3.60
C LEU A 110 7.81 -5.57 3.87
N VAL A 111 8.03 -4.92 5.01
CA VAL A 111 7.28 -3.73 5.45
C VAL A 111 8.19 -2.52 5.38
N ARG A 112 7.65 -1.40 4.89
CA ARG A 112 8.27 -0.09 4.90
C ARG A 112 7.36 0.90 5.62
N VAL A 113 7.93 1.63 6.57
CA VAL A 113 7.26 2.67 7.35
C VAL A 113 8.00 3.97 7.04
N GLU A 114 7.40 4.81 6.21
CA GLU A 114 8.14 5.84 5.48
C GLU A 114 7.55 7.25 5.73
N PRO A 115 8.33 8.18 6.31
CA PRO A 115 8.11 9.59 6.15
C PRO A 115 8.74 10.04 4.81
N VAL A 116 7.93 10.51 3.88
CA VAL A 116 8.36 10.93 2.52
C VAL A 116 8.25 12.45 2.39
N ARG A 117 9.34 13.08 1.99
CA ARG A 117 9.49 14.54 1.90
C ARG A 117 9.82 15.02 0.48
N ASP A 118 10.23 14.10 -0.37
CA ASP A 118 10.67 14.35 -1.72
C ASP A 118 9.85 13.52 -2.72
N ASP A 119 9.97 13.90 -3.97
CA ASP A 119 9.27 13.27 -5.09
C ASP A 119 9.94 11.95 -5.51
N ALA A 120 10.05 11.00 -4.59
CA ALA A 120 10.43 9.64 -4.96
C ALA A 120 9.34 9.04 -5.89
N CYS A 121 9.74 8.44 -7.01
CA CYS A 121 8.85 7.78 -7.99
C CYS A 121 7.79 8.67 -8.68
N ARG A 122 8.20 9.79 -9.31
CA ARG A 122 7.31 10.68 -10.10
C ARG A 122 6.66 10.03 -11.33
N ARG A 123 7.27 8.96 -11.86
CA ARG A 123 6.79 8.30 -13.08
C ARG A 123 5.77 7.23 -12.74
N PHE A 124 4.71 7.15 -13.53
CA PHE A 124 3.75 6.06 -13.43
C PHE A 124 4.44 4.74 -13.75
N HIS A 125 4.29 3.77 -12.85
CA HIS A 125 4.91 2.47 -12.96
C HIS A 125 4.05 1.37 -12.34
N LYS A 126 4.43 0.13 -12.64
CA LYS A 126 3.93 -1.09 -12.00
C LYS A 126 5.13 -1.79 -11.38
N ASP A 127 5.04 -2.12 -10.10
CA ASP A 127 6.17 -2.69 -9.37
C ASP A 127 6.51 -4.11 -9.80
N VAL A 128 7.78 -4.48 -9.65
CA VAL A 128 8.26 -5.86 -9.88
C VAL A 128 8.09 -6.70 -8.61
N VAL A 129 6.83 -6.84 -8.17
CA VAL A 129 6.41 -7.73 -7.06
C VAL A 129 5.15 -8.48 -7.47
N LYS A 130 4.68 -9.44 -6.65
CA LYS A 130 3.38 -10.10 -6.85
C LYS A 130 2.24 -9.10 -6.64
N ALA A 131 2.15 -8.50 -5.45
CA ALA A 131 1.30 -7.34 -5.18
C ALA A 131 1.95 -6.40 -4.16
N ARG A 132 1.51 -5.14 -4.15
CA ARG A 132 1.94 -4.12 -3.19
C ARG A 132 0.74 -3.51 -2.51
N LEU A 133 0.75 -3.53 -1.18
CA LEU A 133 -0.13 -2.71 -0.36
C LEU A 133 0.52 -1.35 -0.13
N ILE A 134 -0.26 -0.27 -0.28
CA ILE A 134 0.14 1.10 0.06
C ILE A 134 -0.99 1.75 0.85
N CYS A 135 -0.69 2.31 2.01
CA CYS A 135 -1.62 3.14 2.77
C CYS A 135 -0.94 4.44 3.17
N THR A 136 -1.44 5.58 2.69
CA THR A 136 -0.96 6.91 3.09
C THR A 136 -1.79 7.43 4.24
N TYR A 137 -1.22 7.55 5.44
CA TYR A 137 -1.92 8.02 6.65
C TYR A 137 -1.84 9.53 6.87
N LYS A 138 -0.85 10.21 6.29
CA LYS A 138 -0.69 11.68 6.34
C LYS A 138 -0.26 12.20 4.97
N GLY A 139 -0.85 13.32 4.56
CA GLY A 139 -0.58 13.96 3.26
C GLY A 139 -1.33 13.31 2.09
N PRO A 140 -1.12 13.79 0.86
CA PRO A 140 -1.85 13.31 -0.32
C PRO A 140 -1.55 11.84 -0.59
N GLY A 141 -2.57 11.05 -0.94
CA GLY A 141 -2.40 9.63 -1.24
C GLY A 141 -1.74 9.36 -2.59
N THR A 142 -1.39 8.09 -2.81
CA THR A 142 -0.86 7.57 -4.08
C THR A 142 -1.77 7.94 -5.25
N GLU A 143 -1.17 8.28 -6.39
CA GLU A 143 -1.91 8.50 -7.63
C GLU A 143 -1.90 7.24 -8.49
N TYR A 144 -2.99 7.02 -9.22
CA TYR A 144 -3.15 5.86 -10.09
C TYR A 144 -3.83 6.23 -11.40
N ALA A 145 -3.60 5.39 -12.42
CA ALA A 145 -4.23 5.52 -13.73
C ALA A 145 -4.23 4.18 -14.46
N PHE A 146 -5.20 4.02 -15.36
CA PHE A 146 -5.26 2.86 -16.25
C PHE A 146 -4.70 3.18 -17.62
N VAL A 147 -3.94 2.24 -18.15
CA VAL A 147 -3.35 2.30 -19.49
C VAL A 147 -3.53 0.97 -20.21
N ARG A 148 -3.30 0.93 -21.52
CA ARG A 148 -3.32 -0.34 -22.28
C ARG A 148 -1.99 -1.08 -22.16
N HIS A 149 -0.89 -0.34 -22.10
CA HIS A 149 0.46 -0.90 -22.02
C HIS A 149 1.28 -0.28 -20.89
N ASP A 150 2.12 -1.07 -20.24
CA ASP A 150 2.90 -0.65 -19.07
C ASP A 150 3.95 0.46 -19.32
N ARG A 151 4.27 0.72 -20.60
CA ARG A 151 5.19 1.78 -21.04
C ARG A 151 4.50 3.12 -21.28
N GLU A 152 3.18 3.17 -21.28
CA GLU A 152 2.42 4.41 -21.46
C GLU A 152 2.58 5.31 -20.23
N GLN A 153 2.65 6.63 -20.46
CA GLN A 153 2.55 7.62 -19.39
C GLN A 153 1.19 8.33 -19.52
N PRO A 154 0.30 8.17 -18.52
CA PRO A 154 -1.03 8.74 -18.58
C PRO A 154 -0.99 10.27 -18.40
N THR A 155 -1.90 10.97 -19.07
CA THR A 155 -2.06 12.44 -18.95
C THR A 155 -3.00 12.84 -17.81
N HIS A 156 -3.82 11.91 -17.33
CA HIS A 156 -4.74 12.09 -16.21
C HIS A 156 -4.56 10.97 -15.20
N SER A 157 -4.79 11.30 -13.93
CA SER A 157 -4.71 10.34 -12.84
C SER A 157 -5.73 10.64 -11.77
N ASN A 158 -6.14 9.58 -11.08
CA ASN A 158 -6.92 9.66 -9.86
C ASN A 158 -5.99 9.58 -8.66
N ARG A 159 -6.51 9.96 -7.49
CA ARG A 159 -5.77 9.91 -6.23
C ARG A 159 -6.54 9.10 -5.21
N ILE A 160 -5.81 8.25 -4.50
CA ILE A 160 -6.36 7.48 -3.38
C ILE A 160 -6.52 8.41 -2.19
N ALA A 161 -7.67 8.34 -1.52
CA ALA A 161 -7.91 9.16 -0.33
C ALA A 161 -6.95 8.77 0.79
N THR A 162 -6.48 9.77 1.54
CA THR A 162 -5.64 9.55 2.73
C THR A 162 -6.36 8.63 3.72
N GLY A 163 -5.66 7.62 4.23
CA GLY A 163 -6.17 6.63 5.16
C GLY A 163 -6.74 5.37 4.50
N MET A 164 -6.95 5.39 3.17
CA MET A 164 -7.47 4.25 2.42
C MET A 164 -6.30 3.39 1.90
N PRO A 165 -6.20 2.13 2.32
CA PRO A 165 -5.24 1.19 1.77
C PRO A 165 -5.64 0.83 0.34
N VAL A 166 -4.63 0.70 -0.52
CA VAL A 166 -4.76 0.07 -1.81
C VAL A 166 -3.86 -1.15 -1.88
N ILE A 167 -4.34 -2.21 -2.51
CA ILE A 167 -3.51 -3.34 -2.92
C ILE A 167 -3.50 -3.39 -4.44
N LEU A 168 -2.31 -3.30 -5.02
CA LEU A 168 -2.06 -3.24 -6.46
C LEU A 168 -1.36 -4.52 -6.89
N ARG A 169 -1.84 -5.19 -7.95
CA ARG A 169 -1.06 -6.25 -8.60
C ARG A 169 0.22 -5.67 -9.17
N GLY A 170 1.33 -6.37 -8.98
CA GLY A 170 2.61 -6.04 -9.61
C GLY A 170 2.85 -6.88 -10.87
N LYS A 171 4.02 -6.71 -11.49
CA LYS A 171 4.41 -7.38 -12.73
C LYS A 171 4.61 -8.89 -12.60
N VAL A 172 4.80 -9.39 -11.37
CA VAL A 172 5.02 -10.83 -11.11
C VAL A 172 3.69 -11.58 -10.92
N TRP A 173 2.56 -10.87 -10.86
CA TRP A 173 1.25 -11.50 -10.82
C TRP A 173 0.98 -12.29 -12.12
N SER A 174 0.68 -13.59 -12.00
CA SER A 174 0.66 -14.54 -13.12
C SER A 174 -0.48 -14.32 -14.13
N GLN A 175 -1.62 -13.78 -13.68
CA GLN A 175 -2.76 -13.51 -14.53
C GLN A 175 -2.60 -12.16 -15.25
N SER A 176 -2.72 -12.18 -16.58
CA SER A 176 -2.79 -10.97 -17.40
C SER A 176 -4.16 -10.31 -17.32
N SER A 177 -4.19 -8.98 -17.40
CA SER A 177 -5.39 -8.17 -17.58
C SER A 177 -5.27 -7.37 -18.87
N ASP A 178 -6.40 -7.06 -19.51
CA ASP A 178 -6.47 -6.20 -20.71
C ASP A 178 -6.07 -4.75 -20.41
N HIS A 179 -6.03 -4.38 -19.13
CA HIS A 179 -5.64 -3.08 -18.63
C HIS A 179 -4.50 -3.20 -17.63
N VAL A 180 -3.62 -2.20 -17.63
CA VAL A 180 -2.55 -2.09 -16.64
C VAL A 180 -2.89 -0.95 -15.69
N LEU A 181 -2.92 -1.25 -14.39
CA LEU A 181 -3.01 -0.23 -13.35
C LEU A 181 -1.60 0.26 -13.00
N LEU A 182 -1.29 1.50 -13.36
CA LEU A 182 -0.06 2.18 -12.99
C LEU A 182 -0.30 3.06 -11.76
N HIS A 183 0.75 3.25 -10.97
CA HIS A 183 0.72 4.16 -9.83
C HIS A 183 1.99 4.99 -9.73
N ARG A 184 1.92 6.07 -8.96
CA ARG A 184 3.06 6.92 -8.62
C ARG A 184 2.85 7.62 -7.27
N SER A 185 3.94 8.15 -6.73
CA SER A 185 3.82 9.17 -5.69
C SER A 185 3.24 10.46 -6.30
N PRO A 186 2.29 11.15 -5.64
CA PRO A 186 1.89 12.49 -6.05
C PRO A 186 3.11 13.44 -6.03
N PRO A 187 3.19 14.40 -6.95
CA PRO A 187 4.18 15.46 -6.89
C PRO A 187 3.87 16.37 -5.69
N VAL A 188 4.78 16.42 -4.72
CA VAL A 188 4.68 17.23 -3.49
C VAL A 188 5.98 17.98 -3.17
N GLU A 189 7.02 17.83 -4.00
CA GLU A 189 8.27 18.57 -3.86
C GLU A 189 8.01 20.08 -3.90
N GLY A 190 8.57 20.80 -2.92
CA GLY A 190 8.40 22.24 -2.79
C GLY A 190 7.19 22.68 -1.96
N ASP A 191 6.28 21.77 -1.63
CA ASP A 191 5.07 22.10 -0.85
C ASP A 191 5.32 22.16 0.67
N GLY A 192 6.51 21.73 1.13
CA GLY A 192 6.83 21.61 2.56
C GLY A 192 6.03 20.51 3.29
N ILE A 193 5.38 19.62 2.53
CA ILE A 193 4.52 18.56 3.08
C ILE A 193 5.37 17.30 3.35
N THR A 194 5.38 16.83 4.59
CA THR A 194 5.83 15.46 4.88
C THR A 194 4.65 14.49 4.85
N ARG A 195 4.72 13.52 3.95
CA ARG A 195 3.77 12.40 3.84
C ARG A 195 4.20 11.27 4.77
N PHE A 196 3.24 10.54 5.30
CA PHE A 196 3.48 9.30 6.03
C PHE A 196 2.71 8.17 5.37
N LEU A 197 3.43 7.14 4.95
CA LEU A 197 2.83 5.96 4.34
C LEU A 197 3.47 4.67 4.84
N VAL A 198 2.69 3.60 4.76
CA VAL A 198 3.14 2.23 4.98
C VAL A 198 2.99 1.46 3.68
N VAL A 199 4.00 0.67 3.38
CA VAL A 199 4.08 -0.14 2.17
C VAL A 199 4.43 -1.56 2.52
N MET A 200 3.72 -2.52 1.94
CA MET A 200 3.96 -3.95 2.20
C MET A 200 3.93 -4.78 0.92
N ASN A 201 4.79 -5.77 0.85
CA ASN A 201 4.74 -6.84 -0.13
C ASN A 201 5.29 -8.13 0.49
N GLU A 202 5.02 -9.27 -0.15
CA GLU A 202 5.66 -10.54 0.21
C GLU A 202 7.18 -10.37 0.24
N ALA A 203 7.81 -10.87 1.30
CA ALA A 203 9.27 -10.99 1.33
C ALA A 203 9.65 -12.25 0.56
N HIS A 204 10.45 -12.11 -0.48
CA HIS A 204 11.06 -13.26 -1.14
C HIS A 204 12.35 -13.62 -0.41
N ASP A 205 12.53 -14.91 -0.13
CA ASP A 205 13.84 -15.44 0.25
C ASP A 205 14.81 -15.10 -0.89
N THR A 206 15.88 -14.39 -0.56
CA THR A 206 16.93 -14.00 -1.50
C THR A 206 17.39 -15.19 -2.34
N LEU A 207 17.45 -15.02 -3.67
CA LEU A 207 18.12 -15.99 -4.55
C LEU A 207 19.61 -16.14 -4.17
N PRO A 208 20.28 -17.26 -4.51
CA PRO A 208 21.66 -17.60 -4.10
C PRO A 208 22.75 -16.57 -4.46
N ASN A 209 22.42 -15.61 -5.32
CA ASN A 209 23.28 -14.52 -5.79
C ASN A 209 23.01 -13.16 -5.11
N GLY A 210 22.22 -13.13 -4.03
CA GLY A 210 22.19 -12.02 -3.06
C GLY A 210 21.62 -10.69 -3.55
N MET A 211 21.14 -10.58 -4.80
CA MET A 211 20.56 -9.34 -5.30
C MET A 211 19.07 -9.24 -4.95
N ILE A 212 18.75 -8.43 -3.94
CA ILE A 212 17.44 -7.79 -3.84
C ILE A 212 17.49 -6.60 -4.81
N LYS A 213 16.67 -6.61 -5.85
CA LYS A 213 16.44 -5.37 -6.62
C LYS A 213 15.80 -4.36 -5.66
N LEU A 214 16.60 -3.39 -5.21
CA LEU A 214 16.13 -2.19 -4.54
C LEU A 214 15.25 -1.38 -5.50
#